data_AF-A0A4S4K755-F1
#
_entry.id   AF-A0A4S4K755-F1
#
_cell.length_a   1.000
_cell.length_b   1.000
_cell.length_c   1.000
_cell.angle_alpha   90.00
_cell.angle_beta   90.00
_cell.angle_gamma   90.00
#
_symmetry.space_group_name_H-M   'P 1'
#
loop_
_entity.id
_entity.type
_entity.pdbx_description
1 polymer ?
#
loop_
_entity_poly.entity_id
_entity_poly.type
_entity_poly.pdbx_seq_one_letter_code
_entity_poly.pdbx_strand_id
1 'polypeptide(L)'
;MQKMFGPYFKASGTSAKGLDTLHALGISISQKSVYNTIDKLSESSQVELRKDVLKYPWGGLHDNLNTYKQIFEQRLSNQNHFDSGTAATIFIIKDPNMIAPSNCLYCAQFEAQCNNPLRSIDIIKLDVSASSRLDSQAVYHILSFLRDAEPFNFNT
;
A
#
# COMPACT_ATOMS: atom_id res chain seq x y z
N MET A 1 -19.99 -2.12 8.30
CA MET A 1 -19.13 -1.15 9.03
C MET A 1 -17.97 -1.82 9.80
N GLN A 2 -18.23 -2.77 10.72
CA GLN A 2 -17.19 -3.43 11.53
C GLN A 2 -16.05 -4.10 10.73
N LYS A 3 -16.35 -4.68 9.55
CA LYS A 3 -15.35 -5.33 8.66
C LYS A 3 -14.32 -4.35 8.09
N MET A 4 -14.64 -3.07 8.01
CA MET A 4 -13.74 -2.01 7.55
C MET A 4 -12.90 -1.46 8.71
N PHE A 5 -13.52 -1.29 9.88
CA PHE A 5 -12.84 -0.79 11.07
C PHE A 5 -11.75 -1.74 11.58
N GLY A 6 -11.92 -3.06 11.45
CA GLY A 6 -10.89 -4.02 11.88
C GLY A 6 -9.54 -3.83 11.17
N PRO A 7 -9.47 -3.90 9.84
CA PRO A 7 -8.26 -3.59 9.08
C PRO A 7 -7.72 -2.19 9.35
N TYR A 8 -8.59 -1.17 9.46
CA TYR A 8 -8.18 0.21 9.77
C TYR A 8 -7.47 0.33 11.13
N PHE A 9 -8.05 -0.22 12.20
CA PHE A 9 -7.44 -0.22 13.52
C PHE A 9 -6.15 -1.04 13.54
N LYS A 10 -6.12 -2.16 12.81
CA LYS A 10 -4.89 -2.95 12.69
C LYS A 10 -3.77 -2.16 12.00
N ALA A 11 -4.08 -1.45 10.92
CA ALA A 11 -3.14 -0.59 10.21
C ALA A 11 -2.69 0.61 11.07
N SER A 12 -3.56 1.12 11.93
CA SER A 12 -3.26 2.20 12.88
C SER A 12 -2.41 1.76 14.09
N GLY A 13 -2.01 0.48 14.15
CA GLY A 13 -1.14 -0.04 15.20
C GLY A 13 -1.86 -0.59 16.44
N THR A 14 -3.18 -0.78 16.40
CA THR A 14 -3.92 -1.34 17.54
C THR A 14 -3.41 -2.73 17.90
N SER A 15 -3.16 -2.95 19.19
CA SER A 15 -2.70 -4.24 19.71
C SER A 15 -3.75 -5.35 19.54
N ALA A 16 -3.32 -6.61 19.59
CA ALA A 16 -4.20 -7.78 19.56
C ALA A 16 -5.33 -7.68 20.61
N LYS A 17 -4.96 -7.39 21.86
CA LYS A 17 -5.91 -7.19 22.96
C LYS A 17 -6.85 -6.00 22.72
N GLY A 18 -6.34 -4.92 22.13
CA GLY A 18 -7.16 -3.78 21.71
C GLY A 18 -8.23 -4.17 20.70
N LEU A 19 -7.87 -4.97 19.69
CA LEU A 19 -8.84 -5.49 18.72
C LEU A 19 -9.85 -6.44 19.36
N ASP A 20 -9.43 -7.30 20.29
CA ASP A 20 -10.34 -8.22 20.98
C ASP A 20 -11.35 -7.47 21.88
N THR A 21 -10.91 -6.41 22.56
CA THR A 21 -11.83 -5.55 23.34
C THR A 21 -12.82 -4.81 22.44
N LEU A 22 -12.37 -4.23 21.33
CA LEU A 22 -13.25 -3.59 20.34
C LEU A 22 -14.21 -4.59 19.70
N HIS A 23 -13.79 -5.84 19.52
CA HIS A 23 -14.64 -6.90 19.04
C HIS A 23 -15.72 -7.28 20.06
N ALA A 24 -15.36 -7.42 21.34
CA ALA A 24 -16.31 -7.67 22.42
C ALA A 24 -17.34 -6.54 22.58
N LEU A 25 -16.96 -5.29 22.29
CA LEU A 25 -17.85 -4.14 22.24
C LEU A 25 -18.69 -4.04 20.96
N GLY A 26 -18.50 -4.92 19.98
CA GLY A 26 -19.22 -4.88 18.70
C GLY A 26 -18.80 -3.70 17.80
N ILE A 27 -17.61 -3.13 18.00
CA ILE A 27 -17.11 -2.00 17.20
C ILE A 27 -16.26 -2.50 16.03
N SER A 28 -15.51 -3.59 16.23
CA SER A 28 -14.62 -4.19 15.23
C SER A 28 -14.89 -5.69 15.05
N ILE A 29 -14.42 -6.25 13.94
CA ILE A 29 -14.26 -7.70 13.80
C ILE A 29 -13.06 -8.20 14.61
N SER A 30 -13.06 -9.50 14.92
CA SER A 30 -11.96 -10.16 15.64
C SER A 30 -10.65 -10.05 14.86
N GLN A 31 -9.52 -10.09 15.58
CA GLN A 31 -8.20 -10.07 14.95
C GLN A 31 -8.03 -11.19 13.91
N LYS A 32 -8.52 -12.40 14.21
CA LYS A 32 -8.50 -13.54 13.27
C LYS A 32 -9.27 -13.22 11.98
N SER A 33 -10.43 -12.60 12.09
CA SER A 33 -11.23 -12.18 10.93
C SER A 33 -10.53 -11.08 10.12
N VAL A 34 -9.80 -10.16 10.78
CA VAL A 34 -8.99 -9.13 10.09
C VAL A 34 -7.93 -9.80 9.21
N TYR A 35 -7.13 -10.71 9.77
CA TYR A 35 -6.09 -11.41 9.01
C TYR A 35 -6.66 -12.18 7.84
N ASN A 36 -7.71 -12.99 8.07
CA ASN A 36 -8.37 -13.73 6.99
C ASN A 36 -8.91 -12.81 5.88
N THR A 37 -9.33 -11.59 6.22
CA THR A 37 -9.81 -10.61 5.23
C THR A 37 -8.65 -10.06 4.41
N ILE A 38 -7.53 -9.74 5.06
CA ILE A 38 -6.31 -9.27 4.40
C ILE A 38 -5.74 -10.36 3.47
N ASP A 39 -5.71 -11.61 3.93
CA ASP A 39 -5.21 -12.74 3.13
C ASP A 39 -6.06 -12.93 1.88
N LYS A 40 -7.40 -12.95 2.01
CA LYS A 40 -8.30 -13.04 0.86
C LYS A 40 -8.17 -11.86 -0.10
N LEU A 41 -7.97 -10.65 0.43
CA LEU A 41 -7.75 -9.46 -0.38
C LEU A 41 -6.44 -9.58 -1.17
N SER A 42 -5.38 -10.07 -0.52
CA SER A 42 -4.09 -10.34 -1.16
C SER A 42 -4.23 -11.38 -2.27
N GLU A 43 -4.89 -12.52 -2.00
CA GLU A 43 -5.15 -13.56 -3.00
C GLU A 43 -5.94 -13.02 -4.20
N SER A 44 -7.03 -12.29 -3.96
CA SER A 44 -7.83 -11.67 -5.02
C SER A 44 -7.02 -10.70 -5.86
N SER A 45 -6.22 -9.84 -5.20
CA SER A 45 -5.37 -8.85 -5.87
C SER A 45 -4.30 -9.52 -6.73
N GLN A 46 -3.73 -10.64 -6.27
CA GLN A 46 -2.76 -11.41 -7.05
C GLN A 46 -3.39 -12.05 -8.29
N VAL A 47 -4.62 -12.55 -8.19
CA VAL A 47 -5.35 -13.11 -9.34
C VAL A 47 -5.65 -12.02 -10.38
N GLU A 48 -6.09 -10.84 -9.94
CA GLU A 48 -6.33 -9.70 -10.83
C GLU A 48 -5.04 -9.20 -11.48
N LEU A 49 -3.98 -9.04 -10.70
CA LEU A 49 -2.67 -8.65 -11.19
C LEU A 49 -2.18 -9.61 -12.31
N ARG A 50 -2.32 -10.93 -12.13
CA ARG A 50 -1.95 -11.91 -13.17
C ARG A 50 -2.74 -11.72 -14.45
N LYS A 51 -4.05 -11.45 -14.35
CA LYS A 51 -4.89 -11.18 -15.53
C LYS A 51 -4.46 -9.90 -16.24
N ASP A 52 -4.16 -8.87 -15.48
CA ASP A 52 -3.77 -7.57 -16.00
C ASP A 52 -2.38 -7.61 -16.66
N VAL A 53 -1.41 -8.32 -16.07
CA VAL A 53 -0.06 -8.52 -16.64
C VAL A 53 -0.11 -9.19 -18.01
N LEU A 54 -1.08 -10.08 -18.23
CA LEU A 54 -1.27 -10.75 -19.54
C LEU A 54 -1.95 -9.84 -20.58
N LYS A 55 -2.62 -8.78 -20.15
CA LYS A 55 -3.47 -7.93 -21.00
C LYS A 55 -2.85 -6.58 -21.33
N TYR A 56 -2.12 -6.00 -20.39
CA TYR A 56 -1.63 -4.63 -20.45
C TYR A 56 -0.10 -4.57 -20.40
N PRO A 57 0.53 -3.54 -20.99
CA PRO A 57 1.93 -3.25 -20.74
C PRO A 57 2.19 -3.10 -19.24
N TRP A 58 3.30 -3.66 -18.78
CA TRP A 58 3.70 -3.63 -17.38
C TRP A 58 5.20 -3.40 -17.23
N GLY A 59 5.61 -2.85 -16.10
CA GLY A 59 7.00 -2.70 -15.68
C GLY A 59 7.21 -3.27 -14.28
N GLY A 60 8.43 -3.69 -13.96
CA GLY A 60 8.77 -4.25 -12.66
C GLY A 60 9.96 -3.53 -12.06
N LEU A 61 9.85 -3.11 -10.79
CA LEU A 61 10.96 -2.73 -9.95
C LEU A 61 11.22 -3.84 -8.94
N HIS A 62 12.48 -4.08 -8.61
CA HIS A 62 12.84 -4.96 -7.52
C HIS A 62 13.91 -4.29 -6.67
N ASP A 63 13.90 -4.60 -5.38
CA ASP A 63 14.90 -4.16 -4.43
C ASP A 63 15.27 -5.32 -3.50
N ASN A 64 16.52 -5.32 -3.05
CA ASN A 64 17.05 -6.30 -2.12
C ASN A 64 16.84 -5.78 -0.69
N LEU A 65 15.97 -6.45 0.05
CA LEU A 65 15.73 -6.16 1.45
C LEU A 65 16.73 -6.95 2.30
N ASN A 66 17.71 -6.26 2.86
CA ASN A 66 18.68 -6.83 3.78
C ASN A 66 18.47 -6.25 5.17
N THR A 67 17.86 -7.03 6.05
CA THR A 67 17.56 -6.61 7.43
C THR A 67 18.50 -7.33 8.39
N TYR A 68 19.40 -6.57 9.01
CA TYR A 68 20.21 -7.08 10.09
C TYR A 68 19.51 -6.84 11.42
N LYS A 69 19.18 -7.93 12.14
CA LYS A 69 18.64 -7.83 13.50
C LYS A 69 19.76 -8.00 14.51
N GLN A 70 20.18 -6.88 15.09
CA GLN A 70 21.14 -6.85 16.19
C GLN A 70 20.39 -6.86 17.53
N ILE A 71 20.80 -7.77 18.41
CA ILE A 71 20.22 -7.87 19.76
C ILE A 71 21.15 -7.19 20.76
N PHE A 72 20.56 -6.36 21.62
CA PHE A 72 21.26 -5.72 22.74
C PHE A 72 20.96 -6.41 24.09
N GLU A 73 19.88 -7.20 24.21
CA GLU A 73 19.50 -7.94 25.42
C GLU A 73 19.23 -9.43 25.18
N GLN A 74 20.00 -10.28 25.87
CA GLN A 74 20.06 -11.73 25.65
C GLN A 74 18.88 -12.54 26.21
N ARG A 75 18.01 -11.93 27.04
CA ARG A 75 16.94 -12.65 27.77
C ARG A 75 15.62 -12.79 27.00
N LEU A 76 15.34 -11.89 26.06
CA LEU A 76 14.08 -11.87 25.28
C LEU A 76 14.26 -12.44 23.86
N SER A 77 15.48 -12.38 23.33
CA SER A 77 15.85 -12.92 22.02
C SER A 77 17.34 -13.24 22.08
N ASN A 78 17.75 -14.43 21.63
CA ASN A 78 19.10 -14.94 21.84
C ASN A 78 19.87 -15.23 20.55
N GLN A 79 19.32 -14.87 19.39
CA GLN A 79 19.93 -15.14 18.09
C GLN A 79 19.98 -13.88 17.24
N ASN A 80 21.19 -13.38 16.98
CA ASN A 80 21.40 -12.41 15.90
C ASN A 80 21.12 -13.13 14.59
N HIS A 81 20.31 -12.52 13.72
CA HIS A 81 20.06 -13.07 12.40
C HIS A 81 20.08 -11.97 11.35
N PHE A 82 20.47 -12.37 10.15
CA PHE A 82 20.45 -11.55 8.96
C PHE A 82 19.38 -12.12 8.04
N ASP A 83 18.32 -11.35 7.83
CA ASP A 83 17.27 -11.71 6.89
C ASP A 83 17.55 -11.02 5.57
N SER A 84 17.74 -11.83 4.53
CA SER A 84 17.81 -11.36 3.16
C SER A 84 16.52 -11.73 2.43
N GLY A 85 15.96 -10.78 1.72
CA GLY A 85 14.78 -10.95 0.91
C GLY A 85 14.83 -10.06 -0.32
N THR A 86 13.90 -10.29 -1.25
CA THR A 86 13.72 -9.46 -2.43
C THR A 86 12.27 -9.01 -2.47
N ALA A 87 12.04 -7.71 -2.55
CA ALA A 87 10.72 -7.15 -2.81
C ALA A 87 10.65 -6.74 -4.27
N ALA A 88 9.59 -7.18 -4.96
CA ALA A 88 9.31 -6.76 -6.32
C ALA A 88 7.96 -6.04 -6.37
N THR A 89 7.92 -4.91 -7.06
CA THR A 89 6.71 -4.14 -7.34
C THR A 89 6.46 -4.13 -8.83
N ILE A 90 5.24 -4.51 -9.23
CA ILE A 90 4.81 -4.53 -10.62
C ILE A 90 3.84 -3.36 -10.84
N PHE A 91 4.11 -2.55 -11.86
CA PHE A 91 3.27 -1.44 -12.29
C PHE A 91 2.58 -1.82 -13.59
N ILE A 92 1.24 -1.75 -13.62
CA ILE A 92 0.43 -2.05 -14.80
C ILE A 92 -0.05 -0.75 -15.43
N ILE A 93 0.08 -0.62 -16.75
CA ILE A 93 -0.26 0.59 -17.49
C ILE A 93 -1.57 0.33 -18.24
N LYS A 94 -2.68 0.77 -17.62
CA LYS A 94 -4.02 0.58 -18.18
C LYS A 94 -4.43 1.67 -19.18
N ASP A 95 -3.79 2.85 -19.11
CA ASP A 95 -4.07 3.96 -20.01
C ASP A 95 -3.29 3.79 -21.33
N PRO A 96 -3.97 3.68 -22.49
CA PRO A 96 -3.31 3.49 -23.78
C PRO A 96 -2.48 4.69 -24.23
N ASN A 97 -2.72 5.89 -23.69
CA ASN A 97 -1.95 7.09 -24.02
C ASN A 97 -0.69 7.24 -23.16
N MET A 98 -0.51 6.39 -22.16
CA MET A 98 0.65 6.45 -21.26
C MET A 98 1.87 5.81 -21.91
N ILE A 99 3.01 6.50 -21.84
CA ILE A 99 4.28 6.00 -22.34
C ILE A 99 4.74 4.85 -21.43
N ALA A 100 5.02 3.69 -22.02
CA ALA A 100 5.58 2.57 -21.26
C ALA A 100 6.97 2.93 -20.71
N PRO A 101 7.26 2.65 -19.43
CA PRO A 101 8.55 2.91 -18.82
C PRO A 101 9.59 2.03 -19.51
N SER A 102 10.59 2.68 -20.10
CA SER A 102 11.75 2.02 -20.66
C SER A 102 12.90 2.10 -19.66
N ASN A 103 13.56 0.96 -19.40
CA ASN A 103 14.71 0.93 -18.50
C ASN A 103 15.81 1.90 -18.95
N CYS A 104 16.05 2.05 -20.27
CA CYS A 104 17.08 2.99 -20.74
C CYS A 104 16.72 4.45 -20.45
N LEU A 105 15.44 4.82 -20.61
CA LEU A 105 14.96 6.17 -20.28
C LEU A 105 15.00 6.40 -18.76
N TYR A 106 14.63 5.38 -17.98
CA TYR A 106 14.69 5.44 -16.53
C TYR A 106 16.12 5.66 -16.03
N CYS A 107 17.10 4.88 -16.52
CA CYS A 107 18.51 5.05 -16.18
C CYS A 107 19.04 6.42 -16.61
N ALA A 108 18.74 6.87 -17.83
CA ALA A 108 19.17 8.19 -18.32
C ALA A 108 18.59 9.33 -17.47
N GLN A 109 17.32 9.22 -17.08
CA GLN A 109 16.67 10.19 -16.20
C GLN A 109 17.27 10.15 -14.78
N PHE A 110 17.56 8.96 -14.26
CA PHE A 110 18.21 8.79 -12.97
C PHE A 110 19.62 9.41 -12.98
N GLU A 111 20.44 9.13 -13.98
CA GLU A 111 21.77 9.72 -14.17
C GLU A 111 21.70 11.26 -14.26
N ALA A 112 20.73 11.80 -15.00
CA ALA A 112 20.51 13.24 -15.07
C ALA A 112 20.14 13.84 -13.71
N GLN A 113 19.33 13.14 -12.91
CA GLN A 113 18.87 13.61 -11.59
C GLN A 113 19.88 13.38 -10.46
N CYS A 114 20.79 12.41 -10.58
CA CYS A 114 21.91 12.25 -9.63
C CYS A 114 22.74 13.53 -9.50
N ASN A 115 22.86 14.30 -10.58
CA ASN A 115 23.58 15.57 -10.59
C ASN A 115 22.76 16.76 -10.03
N ASN A 116 21.47 16.58 -9.76
CA ASN A 116 20.59 17.61 -9.21
C ASN A 116 19.62 17.01 -8.17
N PRO A 117 20.11 16.70 -6.96
CA PRO A 117 19.30 16.05 -5.94
C PRO A 117 18.15 16.95 -5.47
N LEU A 118 16.98 16.34 -5.25
CA LEU A 118 15.81 17.00 -4.66
C LEU A 118 16.14 17.53 -3.26
N ARG A 119 15.94 18.83 -3.03
CA ARG A 119 16.07 19.44 -1.71
C ARG A 119 14.72 19.46 -1.00
N SER A 120 14.74 19.64 0.31
CA SER A 120 13.52 19.71 1.13
C SER A 120 12.51 20.77 0.64
N ILE A 121 13.00 21.92 0.16
CA ILE A 121 12.13 22.98 -0.41
C ILE A 121 11.45 22.55 -1.71
N ASP A 122 12.12 21.72 -2.51
CA ASP A 122 11.59 21.23 -3.77
C ASP A 122 10.47 20.20 -3.50
N ILE A 123 10.63 19.38 -2.45
CA ILE A 123 9.59 18.46 -1.96
C ILE A 123 8.33 19.23 -1.54
N ILE A 124 8.47 20.29 -0.74
CA ILE A 124 7.32 21.10 -0.30
C ILE A 124 6.60 21.74 -1.49
N LYS A 125 7.35 22.26 -2.47
CA LYS A 125 6.77 22.83 -3.69
C LYS A 125 6.01 21.80 -4.51
N LEU A 126 6.56 20.60 -4.66
CA LEU A 126 5.91 19.50 -5.37
C LEU A 126 4.62 19.09 -4.66
N ASP A 127 4.64 18.99 -3.33
CA ASP A 127 3.46 18.67 -2.51
C ASP A 127 2.35 19.71 -2.69
N VAL A 128 2.69 21.00 -2.55
CA VAL A 128 1.74 22.10 -2.78
C VAL A 128 1.16 22.07 -4.20
N SER A 129 2.00 21.80 -5.21
CA SER A 129 1.53 21.70 -6.60
C SER A 129 0.60 20.51 -6.85
N ALA A 130 0.78 19.42 -6.10
CA ALA A 130 -0.02 18.21 -6.21
C ALA A 130 -1.31 18.27 -5.38
N SER A 131 -1.39 19.16 -4.39
CA SER A 131 -2.50 19.26 -3.43
C SER A 131 -3.88 19.25 -4.09
N SER A 132 -4.11 20.08 -5.11
CA SER A 132 -5.43 20.18 -5.78
C SER A 132 -5.88 18.86 -6.43
N ARG A 133 -4.92 18.11 -7.00
CA ARG A 133 -5.17 16.79 -7.58
C ARG A 133 -5.41 15.75 -6.50
N LEU A 134 -4.64 15.78 -5.40
CA LEU A 134 -4.81 14.89 -4.26
C LEU A 134 -6.16 15.11 -3.58
N ASP A 135 -6.58 16.36 -3.43
CA ASP A 135 -7.89 16.72 -2.86
C ASP A 135 -9.03 16.17 -3.74
N SER A 136 -8.93 16.37 -5.06
CA SER A 136 -9.91 15.84 -6.01
C SER A 136 -10.00 14.31 -5.95
N GLN A 137 -8.86 13.63 -5.84
CA GLN A 137 -8.79 12.19 -5.67
C GLN A 137 -9.41 11.74 -4.34
N ALA A 138 -9.13 12.44 -3.24
CA ALA A 138 -9.71 12.15 -1.93
C ALA A 138 -11.24 12.29 -1.95
N VAL A 139 -11.75 13.37 -2.53
CA VAL A 139 -13.19 13.58 -2.73
C VAL A 139 -13.80 12.45 -3.56
N TYR A 140 -13.17 12.07 -4.67
CA TYR A 140 -13.64 10.96 -5.49
C TYR A 140 -13.71 9.65 -4.70
N HIS A 141 -12.70 9.32 -3.89
CA HIS A 141 -12.71 8.11 -3.07
C HIS A 141 -13.80 8.14 -2.00
N ILE A 142 -13.99 9.28 -1.32
CA ILE A 142 -15.06 9.45 -0.34
C ILE A 142 -16.43 9.28 -1.00
N LEU A 143 -16.68 9.94 -2.13
CA LEU A 143 -17.95 9.85 -2.84
C LEU A 143 -18.20 8.45 -3.39
N SER A 144 -17.18 7.80 -3.96
CA SER A 144 -17.29 6.42 -4.43
C SER A 144 -17.66 5.48 -3.29
N PHE A 145 -17.03 5.64 -2.13
CA PHE A 145 -17.36 4.87 -0.94
C PHE A 145 -18.79 5.12 -0.46
N LEU A 146 -19.22 6.39 -0.38
CA LEU A 146 -20.57 6.73 0.06
C LEU A 146 -21.62 6.15 -0.89
N ARG A 147 -21.43 6.28 -2.20
CA ARG A 147 -22.30 5.69 -3.23
C ARG A 147 -22.45 4.18 -3.05
N ASP A 148 -21.36 3.48 -2.78
CA ASP A 148 -21.33 2.01 -2.70
C ASP A 148 -21.75 1.49 -1.30
N ALA A 149 -22.02 2.39 -0.34
CA ALA A 149 -22.47 2.04 1.00
C ALA A 149 -23.99 1.77 1.04
N GLU A 150 -24.37 0.73 1.79
CA GLU A 150 -25.77 0.28 1.96
C GLU A 150 -26.81 1.40 2.23
N PRO A 151 -26.54 2.41 3.08
CA PRO A 151 -27.50 3.49 3.35
C PRO A 151 -27.76 4.44 2.17
N PHE A 152 -26.90 4.45 1.16
CA PHE A 152 -26.99 5.29 -0.03
C PHE A 152 -27.20 4.47 -1.31
N ASN A 153 -27.56 3.19 -1.17
CA ASN A 153 -27.97 2.37 -2.29
C ASN A 153 -29.37 2.84 -2.74
N PHE A 154 -29.42 3.81 -3.65
CA PHE A 154 -30.64 4.38 -4.22
C PHE A 154 -31.35 3.43 -5.20
N ASN A 155 -31.46 2.14 -4.86
CA ASN A 155 -32.36 1.20 -5.53
C ASN A 155 -33.82 1.49 -5.12
N THR A 156 -34.28 2.71 -5.42
CA THR A 156 -35.70 3.09 -5.48
C THR A 156 -36.02 3.53 -6.90
#